data_AF-A0A540R553-F1
#
_entry.id   AF-A0A540R553-F1
#
_cell.length_a   1.000
_cell.length_b   1.000
_cell.length_c   1.000
_cell.angle_alpha   90.00
_cell.angle_beta   90.00
_cell.angle_gamma   90.00
#
_symmetry.space_group_name_H-M   'P 1'
#
loop_
_entity.id
_entity.type
_entity.pdbx_description
1 polymer ?
#
loop_
_entity_poly.entity_id
_entity_poly.type
_entity_poly.pdbx_seq_one_letter_code
_entity_poly.pdbx_strand_id
1 'polypeptide(L)'
;MCSHRQPSLLDASCDNFVHDLAALSPTTATSLGIPGFDGELEDFSPEYHAAVADRTREMMADLDALDDCTDESDDDDDFDDVDYVTAAVLRDRLCLELDLHHNGEDLRELNNIASPVQTIRDTLVLMPHETAEQVDAIRSRMSKIPRALDGYKRSLLEAASHGAVAASRQINEVIGQCNALADGSLLEGLGVNPEAPEVEGAKRSFEEFSAWLSSELQPQAPAHDAVGRERYERFSKLFVGDAVDLDEAYEWGLDRVAEIGAEQEKIAHQLYGAECSPRTAMRKLNGEERYTLHGREELVAWMQATADRVIAELNGTEFDIPEQAQTIECLIDPAGTGGIFYTGPSEDFSRPGRMWWSVPAGQDTFHTWQELTTVHHEGVPGHHLQVSASLLQDDLNLWRRAACWNSGHGEGWALYAESLMAELGHMDDPGYRMGLLDAQKLRAARVVVDIGLHLGKQMPDGSGIWDKAHMKTYLREHTAMDDANLAFEVNRYLGWPGQAPSYALGERLWHQTRADALAQGMSPKEFHAQALALGSIPMSILRETILN
;
A
#
# COMPACT_ATOMS: atom_id res chain seq x y z
N MET A 1 1.95 -34.34 -16.11
CA MET A 1 1.95 -33.36 -17.20
C MET A 1 0.80 -32.43 -16.86
N CYS A 2 1.03 -31.35 -16.11
CA CYS A 2 0.04 -30.28 -16.05
C CYS A 2 -0.03 -29.71 -17.47
N SER A 3 -1.21 -29.73 -18.09
CA SER A 3 -1.42 -28.90 -19.27
C SER A 3 -1.38 -27.46 -18.79
N HIS A 4 -0.44 -26.67 -19.32
CA HIS A 4 -0.49 -25.23 -19.12
C HIS A 4 -1.79 -24.71 -19.73
N ARG A 5 -2.54 -23.90 -18.96
CA ARG A 5 -3.72 -23.19 -19.44
C ARG A 5 -3.35 -22.38 -20.68
N GLN A 6 -4.13 -22.48 -21.74
CA GLN A 6 -3.97 -21.57 -22.87
C GLN A 6 -4.64 -20.24 -22.49
N PRO A 7 -3.98 -19.08 -22.68
CA PRO A 7 -4.61 -17.80 -22.40
C PRO A 7 -5.91 -17.63 -23.20
N SER A 8 -6.96 -17.17 -22.53
CA SER A 8 -8.27 -16.92 -23.13
C SER A 8 -8.28 -15.61 -23.92
N LEU A 9 -9.39 -15.32 -24.62
CA LEU A 9 -9.62 -14.01 -25.22
C LEU A 9 -9.73 -12.90 -24.16
N LEU A 10 -10.21 -13.22 -22.95
CA LEU A 10 -10.27 -12.26 -21.85
C LEU A 10 -8.86 -11.92 -21.36
N ASP A 11 -7.96 -12.91 -21.24
CA ASP A 11 -6.57 -12.66 -20.88
C ASP A 11 -5.87 -11.76 -21.89
N ALA A 12 -6.03 -12.05 -23.19
CA ALA A 12 -5.46 -11.21 -24.24
C ALA A 12 -6.01 -9.77 -24.19
N SER A 13 -7.29 -9.61 -23.85
CA SER A 13 -7.92 -8.29 -23.68
C SER A 13 -7.35 -7.55 -22.46
N CYS A 14 -7.14 -8.25 -21.35
CA CYS A 14 -6.51 -7.71 -20.14
C CYS A 14 -5.06 -7.27 -20.40
N ASP A 15 -4.28 -8.06 -21.12
CA ASP A 15 -2.89 -7.74 -21.45
C ASP A 15 -2.80 -6.49 -22.32
N ASN A 16 -3.66 -6.39 -23.35
CA ASN A 16 -3.76 -5.20 -24.20
C ASN A 16 -4.17 -3.97 -23.38
N PHE A 17 -5.13 -4.13 -22.46
CA PHE A 17 -5.56 -3.05 -21.58
C PHE A 17 -4.41 -2.50 -20.72
N VAL A 18 -3.57 -3.37 -20.14
CA VAL A 18 -2.38 -2.92 -19.39
C VAL A 18 -1.41 -2.14 -20.28
N HIS A 19 -1.16 -2.60 -21.51
CA HIS A 19 -0.28 -1.89 -22.44
C HIS A 19 -0.85 -0.54 -22.88
N ASP A 20 -2.16 -0.44 -23.09
CA ASP A 20 -2.83 0.83 -23.40
C ASP A 20 -2.75 1.80 -22.21
N LEU A 21 -2.99 1.31 -20.99
CA LEU A 21 -2.83 2.09 -19.76
C LEU A 21 -1.38 2.55 -19.55
N ALA A 22 -0.39 1.72 -19.86
CA ALA A 22 1.03 2.09 -19.79
C ALA A 22 1.37 3.26 -20.73
N ALA A 23 0.73 3.33 -21.91
CA ALA A 23 0.89 4.43 -22.84
C ALA A 23 0.18 5.72 -22.38
N LEU A 24 -0.98 5.60 -21.73
CA LEU A 24 -1.69 6.74 -21.15
C LEU A 24 -1.00 7.25 -19.88
N SER A 25 -0.47 6.35 -19.06
CA SER A 25 0.10 6.59 -17.73
C SER A 25 1.55 6.08 -17.63
N PRO A 26 2.53 6.73 -18.28
CA PRO A 26 3.94 6.35 -18.24
C PRO A 26 4.55 6.10 -16.84
N THR A 27 4.08 6.79 -15.79
CA THR A 27 4.57 6.52 -14.43
C THR A 27 4.15 5.14 -13.91
N THR A 28 2.95 4.68 -14.27
CA THR A 28 2.47 3.34 -13.96
C THR A 28 3.31 2.32 -14.73
N ALA A 29 3.61 2.58 -16.00
CA ALA A 29 4.49 1.71 -16.79
C ALA A 29 5.87 1.51 -16.13
N THR A 30 6.53 2.59 -15.68
CA THR A 30 7.79 2.49 -14.92
C THR A 30 7.62 1.68 -13.63
N SER A 31 6.55 1.92 -12.87
CA SER A 31 6.30 1.22 -11.60
C SER A 31 6.06 -0.28 -11.79
N LEU A 32 5.43 -0.66 -12.89
CA LEU A 32 5.19 -2.06 -13.30
C LEU A 32 6.39 -2.70 -14.01
N GLY A 33 7.44 -1.92 -14.33
CA GLY A 33 8.60 -2.40 -15.09
C GLY A 33 8.36 -2.59 -16.59
N ILE A 34 7.32 -1.98 -17.15
CA ILE A 34 7.02 -2.02 -18.59
C ILE A 34 7.99 -1.07 -19.32
N PRO A 35 8.85 -1.59 -20.22
CA PRO A 35 9.90 -0.79 -20.85
C PRO A 35 9.35 0.19 -21.90
N GLY A 36 10.14 1.23 -22.21
CA GLY A 36 9.86 2.17 -23.31
C GLY A 36 9.18 3.48 -22.90
N PHE A 37 8.72 3.59 -21.66
CA PHE A 37 7.97 4.75 -21.16
C PHE A 37 8.74 5.61 -20.13
N ASP A 38 9.94 5.18 -19.74
CA ASP A 38 10.78 5.84 -18.73
C ASP A 38 11.08 7.32 -19.05
N GLY A 39 11.17 7.68 -20.34
CA GLY A 39 11.33 9.08 -20.75
C GLY A 39 10.04 9.91 -20.74
N GLU A 40 8.87 9.29 -20.62
CA GLU A 40 7.56 9.92 -20.76
C GLU A 40 6.93 10.26 -19.40
N LEU A 41 5.94 11.15 -19.42
CA LEU A 41 5.18 11.58 -18.24
C LEU A 41 3.78 12.03 -18.67
N GLU A 42 2.76 11.41 -18.10
CA GLU A 42 1.37 11.87 -18.23
C GLU A 42 1.21 13.30 -17.72
N ASP A 43 0.20 14.01 -18.21
CA ASP A 43 0.03 15.43 -17.89
C ASP A 43 -0.94 15.71 -16.74
N PHE A 44 -1.56 14.68 -16.14
CA PHE A 44 -2.54 14.78 -15.05
C PHE A 44 -3.70 15.76 -15.33
N SER A 45 -3.98 16.04 -16.60
CA SER A 45 -5.06 16.93 -17.03
C SER A 45 -6.44 16.25 -16.96
N PRO A 46 -7.54 17.01 -17.02
CA PRO A 46 -8.88 16.41 -17.16
C PRO A 46 -8.99 15.52 -18.40
N GLU A 47 -8.29 15.86 -19.49
CA GLU A 47 -8.26 15.03 -20.70
C GLU A 47 -7.54 13.70 -20.49
N TYR A 48 -6.44 13.70 -19.72
CA TYR A 48 -5.76 12.46 -19.34
C TYR A 48 -6.69 11.55 -18.53
N HIS A 49 -7.33 12.10 -17.49
CA HIS A 49 -8.26 11.35 -16.64
C HIS A 49 -9.45 10.82 -17.44
N ALA A 50 -10.00 11.63 -18.35
CA ALA A 50 -11.06 11.20 -19.26
C ALA A 50 -10.60 10.07 -20.20
N ALA A 51 -9.39 10.14 -20.74
CA ALA A 51 -8.85 9.10 -21.62
C ALA A 51 -8.65 7.76 -20.89
N VAL A 52 -8.16 7.79 -19.64
CA VAL A 52 -8.07 6.59 -18.78
C VAL A 52 -9.44 6.01 -18.51
N ALA A 53 -10.43 6.86 -18.17
CA ALA A 53 -11.80 6.42 -17.94
C ALA A 53 -12.45 5.85 -19.21
N ASP A 54 -12.23 6.44 -20.38
CA ASP A 54 -12.74 5.93 -21.65
C ASP A 54 -12.15 4.56 -21.98
N ARG A 55 -10.83 4.39 -21.83
CA ARG A 55 -10.21 3.07 -22.06
C ARG A 55 -10.71 2.02 -21.07
N THR A 56 -10.99 2.42 -19.83
CA THR A 56 -11.59 1.57 -18.80
C THR A 56 -13.02 1.15 -19.17
N ARG A 57 -13.84 2.06 -19.71
CA ARG A 57 -15.18 1.73 -20.23
C ARG A 57 -15.11 0.76 -21.41
N GLU A 58 -14.13 0.94 -22.30
CA GLU A 58 -13.91 0.02 -23.42
C GLU A 58 -13.56 -1.38 -22.92
N MET A 59 -12.66 -1.52 -21.93
CA MET A 59 -12.34 -2.82 -21.34
C MET A 59 -13.55 -3.49 -20.69
N MET A 60 -14.41 -2.71 -20.01
CA MET A 60 -15.67 -3.23 -19.45
C MET A 60 -16.64 -3.70 -20.54
N ALA A 61 -16.73 -2.98 -21.67
CA ALA A 61 -17.56 -3.38 -22.79
C ALA A 61 -17.02 -4.64 -23.49
N ASP A 62 -15.70 -4.76 -23.63
CA ASP A 62 -15.04 -5.96 -24.14
C ASP A 62 -15.33 -7.17 -23.23
N LEU A 63 -15.21 -6.99 -21.91
CA LEU A 63 -15.54 -8.01 -20.91
C LEU A 63 -16.99 -8.50 -21.04
N ASP A 64 -17.95 -7.58 -21.07
CA ASP A 64 -19.37 -7.95 -21.17
C ASP A 64 -19.68 -8.64 -22.51
N ALA A 65 -19.04 -8.22 -23.60
CA ALA A 65 -19.20 -8.87 -24.89
C ALA A 65 -18.63 -10.31 -24.91
N LEU A 66 -17.51 -10.56 -24.22
CA LEU A 66 -16.91 -11.89 -24.11
C LEU A 66 -17.76 -12.82 -23.23
N ASP A 67 -18.23 -12.32 -22.07
CA ASP A 67 -19.12 -13.07 -21.17
C ASP A 67 -20.45 -13.43 -21.86
N ASP A 68 -21.05 -12.49 -22.61
CA ASP A 68 -22.28 -12.75 -23.39
C ASP A 68 -22.10 -13.79 -24.51
N CYS A 69 -20.86 -14.01 -24.99
CA CYS A 69 -20.56 -15.03 -25.99
C CYS A 69 -20.34 -16.41 -25.40
N THR A 70 -20.17 -16.52 -24.07
CA THR A 70 -19.93 -17.80 -23.40
C THR A 70 -21.19 -18.67 -23.45
N ASP A 71 -21.08 -19.90 -23.96
CA ASP A 71 -22.18 -20.86 -24.08
C ASP A 71 -21.85 -22.27 -23.52
N GLU A 72 -22.70 -23.27 -23.77
CA GLU A 72 -22.51 -24.64 -23.25
C GLU A 72 -21.56 -25.50 -24.12
N SER A 73 -20.96 -24.91 -25.16
CA SER A 73 -20.18 -25.64 -26.17
C SER A 73 -18.77 -25.98 -25.70
N ASP A 74 -18.28 -25.40 -24.60
CA ASP A 74 -16.96 -25.62 -23.99
C ASP A 74 -15.87 -25.49 -25.06
N ASP A 75 -15.91 -24.37 -25.79
CA ASP A 75 -14.91 -24.01 -26.79
C ASP A 75 -13.93 -22.94 -26.28
N ASP A 76 -12.88 -22.66 -27.06
CA ASP A 76 -11.79 -21.77 -26.62
C ASP A 76 -12.25 -20.29 -26.42
N ASP A 77 -13.49 -19.95 -26.79
CA ASP A 77 -14.07 -18.62 -26.61
C ASP A 77 -14.89 -18.50 -25.29
N ASP A 78 -15.17 -19.62 -24.62
CA ASP A 78 -15.91 -19.69 -23.35
C ASP A 78 -15.04 -19.37 -22.12
N PHE A 79 -15.64 -18.75 -21.10
CA PHE A 79 -14.94 -18.52 -19.82
C PHE A 79 -14.67 -19.82 -19.07
N ASP A 80 -13.41 -19.99 -18.65
CA ASP A 80 -13.04 -20.97 -17.64
C ASP A 80 -13.07 -20.40 -16.21
N ASP A 81 -12.75 -21.23 -15.21
CA ASP A 81 -12.76 -20.85 -13.80
C ASP A 81 -11.88 -19.62 -13.49
N VAL A 82 -10.75 -19.47 -14.20
CA VAL A 82 -9.85 -18.32 -14.02
C VAL A 82 -10.45 -17.06 -14.66
N ASP A 83 -11.10 -17.20 -15.81
CA ASP A 83 -11.80 -16.11 -16.48
C ASP A 83 -12.97 -15.59 -15.66
N TYR A 84 -13.79 -16.47 -15.04
CA TYR A 84 -14.86 -16.03 -14.15
C TYR A 84 -14.34 -15.21 -12.98
N VAL A 85 -13.23 -15.63 -12.37
CA VAL A 85 -12.60 -14.89 -11.28
C VAL A 85 -11.98 -13.58 -11.81
N THR A 86 -11.39 -13.56 -13.00
CA THR A 86 -10.87 -12.34 -13.64
C THR A 86 -11.99 -11.34 -13.92
N ALA A 87 -13.09 -11.80 -14.52
CA ALA A 87 -14.28 -11.02 -14.82
C ALA A 87 -14.89 -10.40 -13.57
N ALA A 88 -15.04 -11.17 -12.49
CA ALA A 88 -15.54 -10.66 -11.21
C ALA A 88 -14.65 -9.54 -10.67
N VAL A 89 -13.33 -9.70 -10.75
CA VAL A 89 -12.36 -8.71 -10.24
C VAL A 89 -12.32 -7.46 -11.11
N LEU A 90 -12.34 -7.59 -12.44
CA LEU A 90 -12.46 -6.45 -13.37
C LEU A 90 -13.73 -5.66 -13.08
N ARG A 91 -14.88 -6.34 -12.97
CA ARG A 91 -16.16 -5.68 -12.67
C ARG A 91 -16.10 -4.89 -11.37
N ASP A 92 -15.60 -5.48 -10.30
CA ASP A 92 -15.52 -4.78 -9.02
C ASP A 92 -14.55 -3.59 -9.05
N ARG A 93 -13.35 -3.77 -9.63
CA ARG A 93 -12.30 -2.74 -9.64
C ARG A 93 -12.58 -1.62 -10.63
N LEU A 94 -12.83 -1.94 -11.89
CA LEU A 94 -13.02 -0.95 -12.95
C LEU A 94 -14.34 -0.19 -12.79
N CYS A 95 -15.41 -0.83 -12.29
CA CYS A 95 -16.63 -0.06 -11.97
C CYS A 95 -16.41 0.94 -10.83
N LEU A 96 -15.57 0.60 -9.86
CA LEU A 96 -15.26 1.51 -8.77
C LEU A 96 -14.36 2.66 -9.23
N GLU A 97 -13.37 2.39 -10.07
CA GLU A 97 -12.55 3.44 -10.72
C GLU A 97 -13.44 4.40 -11.55
N LEU A 98 -14.37 3.86 -12.32
CA LEU A 98 -15.33 4.67 -13.07
C LEU A 98 -16.27 5.46 -12.15
N ASP A 99 -16.73 4.89 -11.02
CA ASP A 99 -17.52 5.64 -10.03
C ASP A 99 -16.71 6.80 -9.42
N LEU A 100 -15.44 6.58 -9.07
CA LEU A 100 -14.54 7.62 -8.56
C LEU A 100 -14.35 8.74 -9.60
N HIS A 101 -14.11 8.38 -10.86
CA HIS A 101 -14.02 9.34 -11.97
C HIS A 101 -15.32 10.11 -12.18
N HIS A 102 -16.48 9.44 -12.18
CA HIS A 102 -17.78 10.13 -12.30
C HIS A 102 -18.05 11.12 -11.17
N ASN A 103 -17.47 10.90 -9.99
CA ASN A 103 -17.55 11.80 -8.84
C ASN A 103 -16.37 12.81 -8.79
N GLY A 104 -15.52 12.85 -9.82
CA GLY A 104 -14.38 13.77 -9.94
C GLY A 104 -13.31 13.58 -8.87
N GLU A 105 -13.15 12.36 -8.35
CA GLU A 105 -12.16 12.05 -7.30
C GLU A 105 -10.73 12.12 -7.81
N ASP A 106 -10.51 11.67 -9.03
CA ASP A 106 -9.24 11.74 -9.75
C ASP A 106 -8.83 13.20 -10.04
N LEU A 107 -9.78 14.07 -10.37
CA LEU A 107 -9.52 15.50 -10.59
C LEU A 107 -9.11 16.27 -9.32
N ARG A 108 -9.43 15.75 -8.14
CA ARG A 108 -9.19 16.42 -6.84
C ARG A 108 -8.16 15.74 -5.97
N GLU A 109 -7.43 14.78 -6.52
CA GLU A 109 -6.44 13.99 -5.79
C GLU A 109 -5.31 14.88 -5.27
N LEU A 110 -5.35 15.23 -3.98
CA LEU A 110 -4.33 16.04 -3.32
C LEU A 110 -4.24 15.65 -1.84
N ASN A 111 -3.15 14.98 -1.47
CA ASN A 111 -2.84 14.61 -0.10
C ASN A 111 -1.31 14.50 0.10
N ASN A 112 -0.88 14.21 1.33
CA ASN A 112 0.53 14.19 1.70
C ASN A 112 1.31 12.93 1.28
N ILE A 113 0.69 11.92 0.67
CA ILE A 113 1.35 10.62 0.42
C ILE A 113 1.15 10.05 -0.99
N ALA A 114 -0.04 10.16 -1.56
CA ALA A 114 -0.43 9.55 -2.83
C ALA A 114 -1.25 10.55 -3.64
N SER A 115 -0.56 11.37 -4.43
CA SER A 115 -1.13 12.32 -5.39
C SER A 115 -0.09 12.65 -6.47
N PRO A 116 -0.43 13.36 -7.56
CA PRO A 116 0.46 13.58 -8.69
C PRO A 116 1.87 14.10 -8.36
N VAL A 117 2.02 14.94 -7.32
CA VAL A 117 3.35 15.42 -6.87
C VAL A 117 4.23 14.28 -6.37
N GLN A 118 3.67 13.37 -5.56
CA GLN A 118 4.40 12.21 -5.05
C GLN A 118 4.62 11.20 -6.17
N THR A 119 3.65 10.97 -7.06
CA THR A 119 3.81 10.09 -8.23
C THR A 119 4.99 10.52 -9.11
N ILE A 120 5.11 11.82 -9.42
CA ILE A 120 6.25 12.35 -10.19
C ILE A 120 7.58 12.09 -9.45
N ARG A 121 7.63 12.39 -8.14
CA ARG A 121 8.83 12.21 -7.32
C ARG A 121 9.24 10.73 -7.24
N ASP A 122 8.32 9.87 -6.87
CA ASP A 122 8.60 8.47 -6.52
C ASP A 122 9.00 7.69 -7.77
N THR A 123 8.34 7.93 -8.91
CA THR A 123 8.70 7.24 -10.15
C THR A 123 10.03 7.70 -10.73
N LEU A 124 10.49 8.92 -10.47
CA LEU A 124 11.86 9.35 -10.78
C LEU A 124 12.90 8.59 -9.94
N VAL A 125 12.59 8.28 -8.68
CA VAL A 125 13.48 7.52 -7.78
C VAL A 125 13.55 6.05 -8.19
N LEU A 126 12.46 5.48 -8.72
CA LEU A 126 12.42 4.10 -9.22
C LEU A 126 13.23 3.88 -10.50
N MET A 127 13.47 4.93 -11.29
CA MET A 127 14.18 4.81 -12.56
C MET A 127 15.65 4.41 -12.36
N PRO A 128 16.16 3.42 -13.11
CA PRO A 128 17.58 3.12 -13.09
C PRO A 128 18.37 4.31 -13.65
N HIS A 129 19.61 4.48 -13.20
CA HIS A 129 20.49 5.58 -13.62
C HIS A 129 21.96 5.15 -13.78
N GLU A 130 22.18 3.89 -14.12
CA GLU A 130 23.51 3.28 -14.24
C GLU A 130 24.15 3.50 -15.63
N THR A 131 23.33 3.73 -16.66
CA THR A 131 23.78 3.94 -18.04
C THR A 131 23.44 5.34 -18.56
N ALA A 132 24.13 5.78 -19.61
CA ALA A 132 23.87 7.09 -20.23
C ALA A 132 22.45 7.20 -20.81
N GLU A 133 21.90 6.11 -21.34
CA GLU A 133 20.53 6.04 -21.87
C GLU A 133 19.49 6.17 -20.75
N GLN A 134 19.72 5.52 -19.62
CA GLN A 134 18.89 5.62 -18.44
C GLN A 134 18.87 7.05 -17.86
N VAL A 135 20.04 7.69 -17.76
CA VAL A 135 20.15 9.11 -17.35
C VAL A 135 19.49 10.04 -18.38
N ASP A 136 19.50 9.69 -19.67
CA ASP A 136 18.78 10.44 -20.71
C ASP A 136 17.26 10.35 -20.55
N ALA A 137 16.73 9.18 -20.22
CA ALA A 137 15.32 8.97 -19.92
C ALA A 137 14.88 9.82 -18.72
N ILE A 138 15.64 9.82 -17.61
CA ILE A 138 15.35 10.68 -16.44
C ILE A 138 15.30 12.15 -16.84
N ARG A 139 16.30 12.63 -17.62
CA ARG A 139 16.33 14.00 -18.11
C ARG A 139 15.11 14.33 -18.99
N SER A 140 14.73 13.41 -19.88
CA SER A 140 13.55 13.55 -20.74
C SER A 140 12.26 13.65 -19.91
N ARG A 141 12.09 12.80 -18.90
CA ARG A 141 10.93 12.85 -17.99
C ARG A 141 10.89 14.15 -17.20
N MET A 142 12.02 14.60 -16.64
CA MET A 142 12.12 15.89 -15.94
C MET A 142 11.69 17.07 -16.82
N SER A 143 12.03 17.04 -18.12
CA SER A 143 11.63 18.09 -19.07
C SER A 143 10.11 18.23 -19.25
N LYS A 144 9.34 17.19 -18.89
CA LYS A 144 7.88 17.13 -19.01
C LYS A 144 7.14 17.55 -17.74
N ILE A 145 7.83 17.68 -16.61
CA ILE A 145 7.25 18.12 -15.32
C ILE A 145 6.47 19.44 -15.43
N PRO A 146 6.95 20.49 -16.15
CA PRO A 146 6.18 21.73 -16.27
C PRO A 146 4.79 21.51 -16.89
N ARG A 147 4.70 20.68 -17.94
CA ARG A 147 3.43 20.32 -18.58
C ARG A 147 2.53 19.53 -17.63
N ALA A 148 3.11 18.57 -16.91
CA ALA A 148 2.38 17.72 -15.97
C ALA A 148 1.78 18.52 -14.81
N LEU A 149 2.54 19.47 -14.25
CA LEU A 149 2.01 20.34 -13.20
C LEU A 149 0.97 21.32 -13.73
N ASP A 150 1.06 21.77 -14.99
CA ASP A 150 0.02 22.62 -15.60
C ASP A 150 -1.30 21.85 -15.82
N GLY A 151 -1.24 20.62 -16.32
CA GLY A 151 -2.42 19.77 -16.44
C GLY A 151 -3.03 19.45 -15.07
N TYR A 152 -2.20 19.13 -14.08
CA TYR A 152 -2.66 18.93 -12.69
C TYR A 152 -3.36 20.18 -12.12
N LYS A 153 -2.85 21.40 -12.35
CA LYS A 153 -3.55 22.64 -11.96
C LYS A 153 -4.94 22.71 -12.57
N ARG A 154 -5.09 22.33 -13.84
CA ARG A 154 -6.39 22.35 -14.53
C ARG A 154 -7.38 21.37 -13.90
N SER A 155 -6.95 20.16 -13.56
CA SER A 155 -7.78 19.17 -12.84
C SER A 155 -8.25 19.70 -11.50
N LEU A 156 -7.33 20.25 -10.68
CA LEU A 156 -7.67 20.84 -9.39
C LEU A 156 -8.62 22.05 -9.51
N LEU A 157 -8.47 22.88 -10.55
CA LEU A 157 -9.37 24.00 -10.81
C LEU A 157 -10.76 23.54 -11.24
N GLU A 158 -10.84 22.49 -12.07
CA GLU A 158 -12.11 21.91 -12.48
C GLU A 158 -12.84 21.31 -11.29
N ALA A 159 -12.16 20.53 -10.44
CA ALA A 159 -12.72 20.05 -9.18
C ALA A 159 -13.17 21.20 -8.27
N ALA A 160 -12.33 22.23 -8.08
CA ALA A 160 -12.65 23.41 -7.27
C ALA A 160 -13.90 24.16 -7.79
N SER A 161 -14.10 24.21 -9.10
CA SER A 161 -15.29 24.84 -9.70
C SER A 161 -16.61 24.14 -9.32
N HIS A 162 -16.53 22.87 -8.93
CA HIS A 162 -17.63 22.07 -8.41
C HIS A 162 -17.69 22.04 -6.86
N GLY A 163 -16.87 22.86 -6.19
CA GLY A 163 -16.77 22.90 -4.73
C GLY A 163 -15.99 21.73 -4.12
N ALA A 164 -15.28 20.96 -4.95
CA ALA A 164 -14.47 19.84 -4.51
C ALA A 164 -13.00 20.26 -4.36
N VAL A 165 -12.62 20.68 -3.16
CA VAL A 165 -11.26 21.10 -2.82
C VAL A 165 -10.75 20.27 -1.65
N ALA A 166 -9.50 19.81 -1.72
CA ALA A 166 -8.83 19.12 -0.62
C ALA A 166 -8.75 20.01 0.63
N ALA A 167 -8.71 19.37 1.81
CA ALA A 167 -8.62 20.10 3.07
C ALA A 167 -7.37 21.00 3.11
N SER A 168 -7.52 22.17 3.75
CA SER A 168 -6.46 23.16 3.91
C SER A 168 -5.15 22.56 4.44
N ARG A 169 -5.21 21.54 5.29
CA ARG A 169 -4.00 20.85 5.78
C ARG A 169 -3.26 20.12 4.67
N GLN A 170 -3.97 19.40 3.82
CA GLN A 170 -3.37 18.60 2.74
C GLN A 170 -2.66 19.49 1.72
N ILE A 171 -3.27 20.63 1.37
CA ILE A 171 -2.63 21.62 0.50
C ILE A 171 -1.33 22.14 1.13
N ASN A 172 -1.31 22.42 2.43
CA ASN A 172 -0.08 22.85 3.12
C ASN A 172 1.01 21.77 3.13
N GLU A 173 0.65 20.49 3.29
CA GLU A 173 1.61 19.39 3.22
C GLU A 173 2.22 19.29 1.81
N VAL A 174 1.39 19.37 0.75
CA VAL A 174 1.87 19.33 -0.64
C VAL A 174 2.73 20.56 -0.96
N ILE A 175 2.38 21.76 -0.49
CA ILE A 175 3.23 22.96 -0.60
C ILE A 175 4.62 22.69 0.00
N GLY A 176 4.67 22.09 1.20
CA GLY A 176 5.93 21.74 1.85
C GLY A 176 6.78 20.78 1.01
N GLN A 177 6.15 19.76 0.41
CA GLN A 177 6.83 18.80 -0.44
C GLN A 177 7.30 19.40 -1.76
N CYS A 178 6.50 20.26 -2.39
CA CYS A 178 6.93 21.01 -3.59
C CYS A 178 8.12 21.92 -3.30
N ASN A 179 8.15 22.58 -2.13
CA ASN A 179 9.30 23.39 -1.73
C ASN A 179 10.56 22.54 -1.55
N ALA A 180 10.46 21.35 -0.92
CA ALA A 180 11.58 20.44 -0.79
C ALA A 180 12.10 19.94 -2.16
N LEU A 181 11.21 19.72 -3.13
CA LEU A 181 11.59 19.36 -4.51
C LEU A 181 12.22 20.54 -5.25
N ALA A 182 11.74 21.76 -5.02
CA ALA A 182 12.33 22.98 -5.57
C ALA A 182 13.74 23.27 -5.02
N ASP A 183 13.99 22.96 -3.74
CA ASP A 183 15.32 23.05 -3.12
C ASP A 183 16.34 22.09 -3.80
N GLY A 184 15.88 20.99 -4.40
CA GLY A 184 16.60 20.26 -5.44
C GLY A 184 17.38 19.01 -5.00
N SER A 185 17.57 18.76 -3.70
CA SER A 185 18.48 17.69 -3.24
C SER A 185 18.15 16.30 -3.79
N LEU A 186 16.86 15.99 -4.00
CA LEU A 186 16.42 14.75 -4.63
C LEU A 186 16.66 14.77 -6.15
N LEU A 187 16.20 15.82 -6.85
CA LEU A 187 16.29 15.92 -8.30
C LEU A 187 17.74 15.94 -8.81
N GLU A 188 18.62 16.58 -8.05
CA GLU A 188 20.07 16.66 -8.33
C GLU A 188 20.79 15.33 -8.06
N GLY A 189 20.18 14.43 -7.28
CA GLY A 189 20.74 13.13 -6.90
C GLY A 189 20.51 11.99 -7.91
N LEU A 190 19.81 12.25 -9.01
CA LEU A 190 19.36 11.21 -9.96
C LEU A 190 20.32 11.00 -11.16
N GLY A 191 21.56 11.44 -11.05
CA GLY A 191 22.60 11.24 -12.07
C GLY A 191 22.57 12.21 -13.26
N VAL A 192 21.51 13.01 -13.41
CA VAL A 192 21.47 14.13 -14.37
C VAL A 192 22.32 15.29 -13.85
N ASN A 193 23.00 16.02 -14.74
CA ASN A 193 23.76 17.22 -14.34
C ASN A 193 22.82 18.21 -13.59
N PRO A 194 23.10 18.58 -12.33
CA PRO A 194 22.29 19.52 -11.56
C PRO A 194 22.05 20.86 -12.25
N GLU A 195 22.99 21.33 -13.07
CA GLU A 195 22.88 22.59 -13.83
C GLU A 195 22.16 22.43 -15.18
N ALA A 196 21.63 21.24 -15.49
CA ALA A 196 20.89 21.01 -16.72
C ALA A 196 19.59 21.83 -16.75
N PRO A 197 19.19 22.40 -17.91
CA PRO A 197 17.96 23.16 -18.03
C PRO A 197 16.70 22.39 -17.59
N GLU A 198 16.69 21.07 -17.74
CA GLU A 198 15.58 20.20 -17.34
C GLU A 198 15.44 20.09 -15.81
N VAL A 199 16.57 20.00 -15.09
CA VAL A 199 16.58 19.96 -13.61
C VAL A 199 16.15 21.32 -13.04
N GLU A 200 16.75 22.40 -13.55
CA GLU A 200 16.38 23.77 -13.13
C GLU A 200 14.94 24.12 -13.52
N GLY A 201 14.46 23.63 -14.67
CA GLY A 201 13.07 23.77 -15.11
C GLY A 201 12.09 23.02 -14.20
N ALA A 202 12.45 21.80 -13.77
CA ALA A 202 11.65 21.02 -12.83
C ALA A 202 11.57 21.71 -11.46
N LYS A 203 12.71 22.15 -10.89
CA LYS A 203 12.77 22.87 -9.61
C LYS A 203 11.89 24.12 -9.62
N ARG A 204 12.01 24.95 -10.66
CA ARG A 204 11.16 26.14 -10.84
C ARG A 204 9.69 25.80 -10.95
N SER A 205 9.34 24.72 -11.66
CA SER A 205 7.94 24.33 -11.84
C SER A 205 7.29 23.91 -10.52
N PHE A 206 8.02 23.24 -9.63
CA PHE A 206 7.53 22.94 -8.27
C PHE A 206 7.39 24.19 -7.41
N GLU A 207 8.32 25.15 -7.50
CA GLU A 207 8.22 26.46 -6.83
C GLU A 207 6.98 27.25 -7.31
N GLU A 208 6.77 27.31 -8.62
CA GLU A 208 5.60 27.98 -9.21
C GLU A 208 4.29 27.27 -8.86
N PHE A 209 4.29 25.94 -8.81
CA PHE A 209 3.14 25.15 -8.40
C PHE A 209 2.82 25.35 -6.90
N SER A 210 3.83 25.39 -6.02
CA SER A 210 3.61 25.65 -4.59
C SER A 210 3.08 27.06 -4.34
N ALA A 211 3.59 28.06 -5.06
CA ALA A 211 3.08 29.42 -5.03
C ALA A 211 1.61 29.49 -5.49
N TRP A 212 1.27 28.78 -6.57
CA TRP A 212 -0.10 28.69 -7.09
C TRP A 212 -1.06 27.99 -6.11
N LEU A 213 -0.66 26.88 -5.51
CA LEU A 213 -1.45 26.21 -4.46
C LEU A 213 -1.79 27.19 -3.33
N SER A 214 -0.80 27.98 -2.88
CA SER A 214 -0.96 28.96 -1.82
C SER A 214 -1.87 30.14 -2.21
N SER A 215 -1.76 30.66 -3.44
CA SER A 215 -2.49 31.86 -3.86
C SER A 215 -3.90 31.58 -4.40
N GLU A 216 -4.10 30.47 -5.11
CA GLU A 216 -5.34 30.18 -5.83
C GLU A 216 -6.20 29.10 -5.16
N LEU A 217 -5.59 27.97 -4.73
CA LEU A 217 -6.35 26.83 -4.22
C LEU A 217 -6.61 26.90 -2.71
N GLN A 218 -5.58 27.25 -1.93
CA GLN A 218 -5.63 27.37 -0.47
C GLN A 218 -6.76 28.28 0.05
N PRO A 219 -7.07 29.44 -0.57
CA PRO A 219 -8.19 30.28 -0.13
C PRO A 219 -9.58 29.65 -0.29
N GLN A 220 -9.71 28.63 -1.14
CA GLN A 220 -10.96 27.92 -1.40
C GLN A 220 -11.12 26.66 -0.52
N ALA A 221 -10.05 26.26 0.18
CA ALA A 221 -9.97 24.99 0.88
C ALA A 221 -10.82 24.95 2.16
N PRO A 222 -11.56 23.85 2.43
CA PRO A 222 -12.26 23.68 3.68
C PRO A 222 -11.28 23.54 4.86
N ALA A 223 -11.71 24.06 6.02
CA ALA A 223 -10.98 23.89 7.27
C ALA A 223 -11.25 22.54 7.95
N HIS A 224 -12.35 21.87 7.59
CA HIS A 224 -12.69 20.55 8.11
C HIS A 224 -11.99 19.47 7.29
N ASP A 225 -11.41 18.48 7.98
CA ASP A 225 -10.67 17.38 7.37
C ASP A 225 -11.59 16.18 7.01
N ALA A 226 -12.76 16.07 7.67
CA ALA A 226 -13.69 14.96 7.47
C ALA A 226 -14.32 14.98 6.07
N VAL A 227 -14.45 13.81 5.44
CA VAL A 227 -14.94 13.69 4.05
C VAL A 227 -16.41 13.30 3.95
N GLY A 228 -17.02 12.90 5.08
CA GLY A 228 -18.40 12.45 5.13
C GLY A 228 -18.58 11.00 4.69
N ARG A 229 -19.71 10.42 5.12
CA ARG A 229 -20.02 8.98 4.96
C ARG A 229 -19.98 8.50 3.51
N GLU A 230 -20.67 9.18 2.61
CA GLU A 230 -20.84 8.71 1.23
C GLU A 230 -19.51 8.62 0.46
N ARG A 231 -18.64 9.62 0.63
CA ARG A 231 -17.29 9.60 0.06
C ARG A 231 -16.42 8.55 0.73
N TYR A 232 -16.50 8.45 2.05
CA TYR A 232 -15.72 7.48 2.82
C TYR A 232 -16.08 6.03 2.49
N GLU A 233 -17.36 5.70 2.31
CA GLU A 233 -17.81 4.34 1.96
C GLU A 233 -17.23 3.88 0.61
N ARG A 234 -17.13 4.78 -0.39
CA ARG A 234 -16.48 4.47 -1.68
C ARG A 234 -15.00 4.12 -1.50
N PHE A 235 -14.24 4.97 -0.81
CA PHE A 235 -12.82 4.71 -0.57
C PHE A 235 -12.59 3.50 0.33
N SER A 236 -13.43 3.30 1.35
CA SER A 236 -13.36 2.11 2.19
C SER A 236 -13.55 0.84 1.34
N LYS A 237 -14.51 0.81 0.41
CA LYS A 237 -14.67 -0.32 -0.52
C LYS A 237 -13.46 -0.49 -1.45
N LEU A 238 -12.90 0.62 -1.94
CA LEU A 238 -11.70 0.62 -2.77
C LEU A 238 -10.55 -0.08 -2.05
N PHE A 239 -10.25 0.38 -0.84
CA PHE A 239 -9.08 -0.10 -0.11
C PHE A 239 -9.32 -1.46 0.53
N VAL A 240 -10.46 -1.72 1.18
CA VAL A 240 -10.74 -3.00 1.85
C VAL A 240 -11.01 -4.13 0.84
N GLY A 241 -11.59 -3.84 -0.32
CA GLY A 241 -12.03 -4.86 -1.27
C GLY A 241 -13.31 -5.59 -0.86
N ASP A 242 -14.05 -5.04 0.11
CA ASP A 242 -15.35 -5.52 0.57
C ASP A 242 -16.19 -4.35 1.10
N ALA A 243 -17.51 -4.52 1.13
CA ALA A 243 -18.43 -3.60 1.78
C ALA A 243 -18.46 -3.90 3.28
N VAL A 244 -18.04 -2.92 4.09
CA VAL A 244 -17.99 -3.04 5.55
C VAL A 244 -19.06 -2.19 6.22
N ASP A 245 -19.66 -2.69 7.30
CA ASP A 245 -20.46 -1.86 8.20
C ASP A 245 -19.50 -0.95 8.99
N LEU A 246 -19.46 0.33 8.62
CA LEU A 246 -18.53 1.30 9.22
C LEU A 246 -18.82 1.61 10.68
N ASP A 247 -20.09 1.48 11.10
CA ASP A 247 -20.43 1.71 12.50
C ASP A 247 -19.99 0.52 13.35
N GLU A 248 -20.20 -0.71 12.86
CA GLU A 248 -19.65 -1.92 13.49
C GLU A 248 -18.12 -1.93 13.50
N ALA A 249 -17.47 -1.58 12.38
CA ALA A 249 -16.03 -1.58 12.26
C ALA A 249 -15.36 -0.59 13.25
N TYR A 250 -16.01 0.55 13.50
CA TYR A 250 -15.56 1.50 14.52
C TYR A 250 -15.60 0.91 15.93
N GLU A 251 -16.73 0.31 16.32
CA GLU A 251 -16.87 -0.32 17.64
C GLU A 251 -15.92 -1.52 17.79
N TRP A 252 -15.79 -2.34 16.74
CA TRP A 252 -14.82 -3.43 16.69
C TRP A 252 -13.38 -2.92 16.86
N GLY A 253 -13.02 -1.80 16.23
CA GLY A 253 -11.71 -1.18 16.41
C GLY A 253 -11.44 -0.76 17.85
N LEU A 254 -12.45 -0.24 18.55
CA LEU A 254 -12.35 0.13 19.96
C LEU A 254 -12.13 -1.09 20.85
N ASP A 255 -12.93 -2.13 20.65
CA ASP A 255 -12.81 -3.39 21.37
C ASP A 255 -11.43 -4.01 21.14
N ARG A 256 -10.96 -4.03 19.89
CA ARG A 256 -9.65 -4.58 19.53
C ARG A 256 -8.50 -3.82 20.18
N VAL A 257 -8.56 -2.48 20.23
CA VAL A 257 -7.55 -1.67 20.93
C VAL A 257 -7.52 -1.99 22.43
N ALA A 258 -8.68 -2.18 23.06
CA ALA A 258 -8.79 -2.52 24.47
C ALA A 258 -8.26 -3.93 24.77
N GLU A 259 -8.62 -4.92 23.96
CA GLU A 259 -8.14 -6.31 24.06
C GLU A 259 -6.62 -6.38 23.96
N ILE A 260 -6.03 -5.75 22.93
CA ILE A 260 -4.58 -5.72 22.76
C ILE A 260 -3.92 -5.00 23.94
N GLY A 261 -4.51 -3.91 24.44
CA GLY A 261 -4.04 -3.21 25.63
C GLY A 261 -3.94 -4.12 26.85
N ALA A 262 -4.96 -4.95 27.10
CA ALA A 262 -4.96 -5.90 28.19
C ALA A 262 -3.87 -6.99 28.05
N GLU A 263 -3.59 -7.45 26.82
CA GLU A 263 -2.49 -8.39 26.58
C GLU A 263 -1.11 -7.75 26.77
N GLN A 264 -0.93 -6.51 26.32
CA GLN A 264 0.29 -5.74 26.58
C GLN A 264 0.53 -5.55 28.09
N GLU A 265 -0.53 -5.30 28.88
CA GLU A 265 -0.43 -5.20 30.34
C GLU A 265 0.05 -6.50 30.97
N LYS A 266 -0.50 -7.65 30.54
CA LYS A 266 -0.05 -8.97 31.03
C LYS A 266 1.43 -9.19 30.76
N ILE A 267 1.91 -8.88 29.56
CA ILE A 267 3.33 -9.02 29.19
C ILE A 267 4.20 -8.05 30.00
N ALA A 268 3.76 -6.79 30.16
CA ALA A 268 4.48 -5.82 30.96
C ALA A 268 4.64 -6.29 32.42
N HIS A 269 3.59 -6.88 32.99
CA HIS A 269 3.62 -7.46 34.33
C HIS A 269 4.53 -8.69 34.41
N GLN A 270 4.52 -9.54 33.39
CA GLN A 270 5.41 -10.71 33.31
C GLN A 270 6.89 -10.31 33.26
N LEU A 271 7.24 -9.30 32.45
CA LEU A 271 8.62 -8.88 32.25
C LEU A 271 9.16 -8.04 33.43
N TYR A 272 8.34 -7.14 33.98
CA TYR A 272 8.84 -6.07 34.85
C TYR A 272 8.04 -5.85 36.14
N GLY A 273 7.07 -6.72 36.43
CA GLY A 273 6.26 -6.69 37.66
C GLY A 273 4.94 -5.91 37.54
N ALA A 274 4.04 -6.15 38.50
CA ALA A 274 2.63 -5.76 38.47
C ALA A 274 2.32 -4.25 38.39
N GLU A 275 3.30 -3.38 38.66
CA GLU A 275 3.14 -1.93 38.59
C GLU A 275 3.65 -1.34 37.25
N CYS A 276 4.19 -2.18 36.36
CA CYS A 276 4.77 -1.73 35.11
C CYS A 276 3.70 -1.59 34.01
N SER A 277 3.46 -0.36 33.55
CA SER A 277 2.60 -0.11 32.40
C SER A 277 3.25 -0.56 31.07
N PRO A 278 2.45 -0.86 30.01
CA PRO A 278 2.96 -1.18 28.68
C PRO A 278 3.98 -0.18 28.14
N ARG A 279 3.67 1.13 28.19
CA ARG A 279 4.59 2.21 27.77
C ARG A 279 5.89 2.24 28.57
N THR A 280 5.88 1.81 29.83
CA THR A 280 7.10 1.70 30.65
C THR A 280 7.88 0.45 30.28
N ALA A 281 7.19 -0.67 29.97
CA ALA A 281 7.81 -1.90 29.50
C ALA A 281 8.54 -1.69 28.16
N MET A 282 7.90 -1.06 27.16
CA MET A 282 8.51 -0.73 25.86
C MET A 282 9.79 0.11 26.02
N ARG A 283 9.77 1.12 26.91
CA ARG A 283 10.96 1.93 27.22
C ARG A 283 12.08 1.12 27.89
N LYS A 284 11.75 0.11 28.70
CA LYS A 284 12.74 -0.80 29.30
C LYS A 284 13.30 -1.77 28.28
N LEU A 285 12.47 -2.29 27.37
CA LEU A 285 12.90 -3.15 26.26
C LEU A 285 13.94 -2.45 25.36
N ASN A 286 13.79 -1.14 25.11
CA ASN A 286 14.80 -0.34 24.41
C ASN A 286 16.18 -0.30 25.13
N GLY A 287 16.23 -0.60 26.43
CA GLY A 287 17.46 -0.65 27.20
C GLY A 287 18.04 -2.06 27.36
N GLU A 288 17.43 -3.09 26.77
CA GLU A 288 17.90 -4.47 26.88
C GLU A 288 18.84 -4.82 25.71
N GLU A 289 20.09 -5.14 26.05
CA GLU A 289 21.13 -5.45 25.05
C GLU A 289 20.75 -6.63 24.13
N ARG A 290 19.97 -7.60 24.64
CA ARG A 290 19.54 -8.77 23.84
C ARG A 290 18.60 -8.44 22.67
N TYR A 291 18.03 -7.23 22.64
CA TYR A 291 17.21 -6.74 21.53
C TYR A 291 17.86 -5.57 20.80
N THR A 292 19.14 -5.30 21.05
CA THR A 292 19.82 -4.11 20.52
C THR A 292 20.86 -4.52 19.50
N LEU A 293 20.77 -3.96 18.30
CA LEU A 293 21.80 -4.06 17.27
C LEU A 293 22.51 -2.72 17.13
N HIS A 294 23.81 -2.77 16.81
CA HIS A 294 24.65 -1.59 16.59
C HIS A 294 25.24 -1.61 15.19
N GLY A 295 24.92 -0.59 14.40
CA GLY A 295 25.39 -0.46 13.04
C GLY A 295 24.51 -1.14 11.99
N ARG A 296 24.62 -0.62 10.77
CA ARG A 296 23.84 -1.07 9.60
C ARG A 296 24.19 -2.49 9.16
N GLU A 297 25.44 -2.91 9.34
CA GLU A 297 25.89 -4.25 8.96
C GLU A 297 25.22 -5.32 9.82
N GLU A 298 25.13 -5.09 11.14
CA GLU A 298 24.45 -6.00 12.06
C GLU A 298 22.95 -6.07 11.78
N LEU A 299 22.34 -4.92 11.48
CA LEU A 299 20.93 -4.83 11.09
C LEU A 299 20.61 -5.68 9.85
N VAL A 300 21.39 -5.51 8.77
CA VAL A 300 21.23 -6.28 7.53
C VAL A 300 21.42 -7.77 7.78
N ALA A 301 22.47 -8.15 8.52
CA ALA A 301 22.73 -9.55 8.84
C ALA A 301 21.59 -10.18 9.66
N TRP A 302 21.01 -9.44 10.61
CA TRP A 302 19.88 -9.90 11.41
C TRP A 302 18.61 -10.07 10.57
N MET A 303 18.29 -9.10 9.69
CA MET A 303 17.15 -9.19 8.77
C MET A 303 17.29 -10.42 7.85
N GLN A 304 18.47 -10.57 7.22
CA GLN A 304 18.74 -11.65 6.29
C GLN A 304 18.63 -13.02 6.97
N ALA A 305 19.30 -13.19 8.12
CA ALA A 305 19.25 -14.45 8.87
C ALA A 305 17.83 -14.79 9.34
N THR A 306 17.01 -13.78 9.65
CA THR A 306 15.61 -13.97 10.01
C THR A 306 14.80 -14.47 8.82
N ALA A 307 14.91 -13.80 7.67
CA ALA A 307 14.19 -14.18 6.47
C ALA A 307 14.58 -15.59 5.98
N ASP A 308 15.87 -15.88 5.90
CA ASP A 308 16.40 -17.20 5.47
C ASP A 308 15.91 -18.32 6.37
N ARG A 309 15.90 -18.10 7.70
CA ARG A 309 15.41 -19.08 8.67
C ARG A 309 13.93 -19.35 8.49
N VAL A 310 13.11 -18.31 8.33
CA VAL A 310 11.66 -18.46 8.15
C VAL A 310 11.36 -19.21 6.85
N ILE A 311 12.05 -18.90 5.75
CA ILE A 311 11.92 -19.64 4.49
C ILE A 311 12.22 -21.13 4.72
N ALA A 312 13.32 -21.45 5.39
CA ALA A 312 13.70 -22.83 5.65
C ALA A 312 12.73 -23.59 6.58
N GLU A 313 12.13 -22.91 7.56
CA GLU A 313 11.19 -23.50 8.53
C GLU A 313 9.78 -23.69 7.95
N LEU A 314 9.32 -22.76 7.10
CA LEU A 314 7.96 -22.76 6.55
C LEU A 314 7.82 -23.50 5.21
N ASN A 315 8.92 -23.67 4.46
CA ASN A 315 8.88 -24.39 3.19
C ASN A 315 8.62 -25.89 3.40
N GLY A 316 7.59 -26.41 2.74
CA GLY A 316 7.09 -27.77 2.84
C GLY A 316 6.12 -27.99 4.01
N THR A 317 6.03 -27.08 4.99
CA THR A 317 5.18 -27.19 6.18
C THR A 317 3.91 -26.36 6.05
N GLU A 318 4.04 -25.03 6.04
CA GLU A 318 2.91 -24.09 5.89
C GLU A 318 2.76 -23.61 4.45
N PHE A 319 3.86 -23.55 3.69
CA PHE A 319 3.88 -23.10 2.31
C PHE A 319 4.69 -24.06 1.44
N ASP A 320 4.37 -24.18 0.15
CA ASP A 320 5.30 -24.72 -0.84
C ASP A 320 5.99 -23.54 -1.53
N ILE A 321 7.21 -23.20 -1.10
CA ILE A 321 7.91 -21.99 -1.56
C ILE A 321 8.78 -22.35 -2.77
N PRO A 322 8.47 -21.86 -3.99
CA PRO A 322 9.26 -22.15 -5.19
C PRO A 322 10.71 -21.69 -5.05
N GLU A 323 11.65 -22.37 -5.72
CA GLU A 323 13.10 -22.07 -5.63
C GLU A 323 13.41 -20.59 -5.91
N GLN A 324 12.73 -20.00 -6.89
CA GLN A 324 12.87 -18.59 -7.27
C GLN A 324 12.45 -17.63 -6.14
N ALA A 325 11.50 -18.03 -5.31
CA ALA A 325 10.97 -17.26 -4.17
C ALA A 325 11.62 -17.64 -2.83
N GLN A 326 12.66 -18.48 -2.84
CA GLN A 326 13.45 -18.78 -1.63
C GLN A 326 14.57 -17.75 -1.39
N THR A 327 14.77 -16.81 -2.32
CA THR A 327 15.78 -15.76 -2.19
C THR A 327 15.14 -14.40 -1.98
N ILE A 328 15.47 -13.77 -0.86
CA ILE A 328 15.16 -12.38 -0.55
C ILE A 328 16.45 -11.68 -0.12
N GLU A 329 16.67 -10.46 -0.60
CA GLU A 329 17.82 -9.63 -0.24
C GLU A 329 17.39 -8.56 0.77
N CYS A 330 18.02 -8.55 1.95
CA CYS A 330 17.78 -7.50 2.96
C CYS A 330 18.80 -6.38 2.79
N LEU A 331 18.35 -5.12 2.66
CA LEU A 331 19.17 -3.98 2.27
C LEU A 331 18.87 -2.73 3.09
N ILE A 332 19.76 -1.74 3.03
CA ILE A 332 19.51 -0.40 3.55
C ILE A 332 19.03 0.49 2.41
N ASP A 333 17.90 1.15 2.60
CA ASP A 333 17.41 2.16 1.67
C ASP A 333 18.30 3.42 1.72
N PRO A 334 18.81 3.89 0.56
CA PRO A 334 19.59 5.11 0.48
C PRO A 334 18.85 6.40 0.88
N ALA A 335 17.52 6.44 0.79
CA ALA A 335 16.75 7.66 1.01
C ALA A 335 16.71 8.09 2.50
N GLY A 336 16.80 7.14 3.43
CA GLY A 336 16.89 7.42 4.87
C GLY A 336 15.68 8.15 5.47
N THR A 337 14.50 7.95 4.88
CA THR A 337 13.21 8.52 5.25
C THR A 337 12.58 7.88 6.49
N GLY A 338 13.07 6.70 6.90
CA GLY A 338 12.55 5.95 8.05
C GLY A 338 11.49 4.92 7.65
N GLY A 339 11.62 3.69 8.18
CA GLY A 339 10.67 2.59 7.96
C GLY A 339 11.27 1.40 7.20
N ILE A 340 10.50 0.33 7.06
CA ILE A 340 10.85 -0.87 6.30
C ILE A 340 9.83 -1.00 5.18
N PHE A 341 10.28 -1.35 3.97
CA PHE A 341 9.40 -1.59 2.82
C PHE A 341 9.92 -2.72 1.94
N TYR A 342 9.03 -3.32 1.17
CA TYR A 342 9.33 -4.39 0.24
C TYR A 342 9.29 -3.93 -1.22
N THR A 343 10.20 -4.45 -2.03
CA THR A 343 10.12 -4.38 -3.50
C THR A 343 10.12 -5.79 -4.08
N GLY A 344 9.14 -6.08 -4.94
CA GLY A 344 9.00 -7.37 -5.62
C GLY A 344 10.22 -7.77 -6.47
N PRO A 345 10.39 -9.07 -6.75
CA PRO A 345 11.37 -9.53 -7.72
C PRO A 345 11.08 -8.96 -9.11
N SER A 346 12.05 -9.01 -10.02
CA SER A 346 11.76 -8.81 -11.45
C SER A 346 10.89 -9.96 -11.97
N GLU A 347 10.16 -9.74 -13.07
CA GLU A 347 9.29 -10.77 -13.69
C GLU A 347 10.06 -12.06 -14.01
N ASP A 348 11.32 -11.95 -14.43
CA ASP A 348 12.21 -13.07 -14.72
C ASP A 348 13.00 -13.59 -13.50
N PHE A 349 12.76 -13.04 -12.31
CA PHE A 349 13.48 -13.32 -11.06
C PHE A 349 15.01 -13.13 -11.12
N SER A 350 15.54 -12.44 -12.14
CA SER A 350 16.97 -12.07 -12.21
C SER A 350 17.38 -11.10 -11.10
N ARG A 351 16.44 -10.26 -10.63
CA ARG A 351 16.53 -9.54 -9.36
C ARG A 351 15.58 -10.21 -8.35
N PRO A 352 16.07 -10.72 -7.21
CA PRO A 352 15.20 -11.29 -6.18
C PRO A 352 14.36 -10.19 -5.51
N GLY A 353 13.36 -10.62 -4.72
CA GLY A 353 12.65 -9.71 -3.84
C GLY A 353 13.62 -9.04 -2.86
N ARG A 354 13.34 -7.78 -2.50
CA ARG A 354 14.19 -7.01 -1.58
C ARG A 354 13.38 -6.41 -0.46
N MET A 355 13.83 -6.61 0.77
CA MET A 355 13.34 -5.88 1.93
C MET A 355 14.33 -4.78 2.27
N TRP A 356 13.85 -3.56 2.38
CA TRP A 356 14.65 -2.36 2.57
C TRP A 356 14.35 -1.75 3.93
N TRP A 357 15.39 -1.44 4.69
CA TRP A 357 15.26 -0.61 5.88
C TRP A 357 15.81 0.79 5.61
N SER A 358 14.94 1.78 5.69
CA SER A 358 15.31 3.19 5.59
C SER A 358 15.78 3.71 6.95
N VAL A 359 17.09 3.93 7.07
CA VAL A 359 17.73 4.32 8.33
C VAL A 359 17.92 5.84 8.37
N PRO A 360 17.26 6.56 9.30
CA PRO A 360 17.46 8.00 9.49
C PRO A 360 18.93 8.37 9.70
N ALA A 361 19.30 9.56 9.23
CA ALA A 361 20.66 10.05 9.38
C ALA A 361 21.07 10.12 10.86
N GLY A 362 22.21 9.50 11.20
CA GLY A 362 22.73 9.47 12.57
C GLY A 362 22.13 8.40 13.49
N GLN A 363 21.16 7.60 13.01
CA GLN A 363 20.71 6.42 13.73
C GLN A 363 21.67 5.24 13.51
N ASP A 364 22.21 4.70 14.61
CA ASP A 364 23.16 3.59 14.61
C ASP A 364 22.76 2.46 15.59
N THR A 365 21.62 2.61 16.25
CA THR A 365 21.07 1.64 17.21
C THR A 365 19.67 1.23 16.77
N PHE A 366 19.40 -0.07 16.78
CA PHE A 366 18.14 -0.66 16.32
C PHE A 366 17.59 -1.63 17.36
N HIS A 367 16.26 -1.64 17.53
CA HIS A 367 15.60 -2.46 18.55
C HIS A 367 14.79 -3.59 17.91
N THR A 368 15.33 -4.81 17.92
CA THR A 368 14.73 -5.97 17.24
C THR A 368 13.39 -6.38 17.85
N TRP A 369 13.16 -6.12 19.14
CA TRP A 369 11.91 -6.46 19.83
C TRP A 369 10.69 -5.82 19.15
N GLN A 370 10.87 -4.60 18.63
CA GLN A 370 9.82 -3.82 17.96
C GLN A 370 9.65 -4.24 16.50
N GLU A 371 10.74 -4.66 15.85
CA GLU A 371 10.82 -4.71 14.38
C GLU A 371 10.82 -6.13 13.80
N LEU A 372 10.92 -7.17 14.65
CA LEU A 372 10.80 -8.55 14.17
C LEU A 372 9.46 -8.79 13.44
N THR A 373 8.37 -8.21 13.95
CA THR A 373 7.05 -8.30 13.31
C THR A 373 7.04 -7.66 11.92
N THR A 374 7.69 -6.49 11.78
CA THR A 374 7.84 -5.79 10.51
C THR A 374 8.69 -6.58 9.50
N VAL A 375 9.70 -7.33 9.95
CA VAL A 375 10.47 -8.24 9.09
C VAL A 375 9.61 -9.37 8.53
N HIS A 376 8.64 -9.89 9.29
CA HIS A 376 7.70 -10.87 8.76
C HIS A 376 6.67 -10.25 7.83
N HIS A 377 6.23 -9.03 8.13
CA HIS A 377 5.29 -8.24 7.34
C HIS A 377 5.84 -7.95 5.93
N GLU A 378 7.02 -7.34 5.85
CA GLU A 378 7.65 -6.93 4.59
C GLU A 378 8.38 -8.11 3.90
N GLY A 379 8.87 -9.06 4.68
CA GLY A 379 9.60 -10.23 4.21
C GLY A 379 8.72 -11.47 4.14
N VAL A 380 9.11 -12.51 4.89
CA VAL A 380 8.49 -13.83 4.87
C VAL A 380 7.80 -14.10 6.22
N PRO A 381 6.53 -14.58 6.22
CA PRO A 381 5.71 -14.99 5.08
C PRO A 381 4.81 -13.89 4.50
N GLY A 382 5.04 -12.60 4.82
CA GLY A 382 4.24 -11.47 4.36
C GLY A 382 4.39 -11.14 2.87
N HIS A 383 4.75 -9.89 2.56
CA HIS A 383 4.76 -9.38 1.18
C HIS A 383 5.63 -10.18 0.22
N HIS A 384 6.78 -10.71 0.67
CA HIS A 384 7.64 -11.48 -0.23
C HIS A 384 6.94 -12.71 -0.81
N LEU A 385 6.26 -13.49 0.03
CA LEU A 385 5.55 -14.67 -0.47
C LEU A 385 4.33 -14.29 -1.28
N GLN A 386 3.55 -13.31 -0.85
CA GLN A 386 2.34 -12.90 -1.56
C GLN A 386 2.63 -12.36 -2.97
N VAL A 387 3.63 -11.48 -3.10
CA VAL A 387 4.02 -10.92 -4.40
C VAL A 387 4.69 -11.98 -5.27
N SER A 388 5.63 -12.75 -4.72
CA SER A 388 6.33 -13.78 -5.50
C SER A 388 5.39 -14.89 -5.97
N ALA A 389 4.42 -15.29 -5.15
CA ALA A 389 3.41 -16.27 -5.53
C ALA A 389 2.59 -15.78 -6.72
N SER A 390 2.16 -14.51 -6.71
CA SER A 390 1.39 -13.88 -7.79
C SER A 390 2.17 -13.85 -9.11
N LEU A 391 3.46 -13.48 -9.05
CA LEU A 391 4.33 -13.41 -10.23
C LEU A 391 4.67 -14.78 -10.82
N LEU A 392 4.63 -15.84 -10.02
CA LEU A 392 4.89 -17.22 -10.46
C LEU A 392 3.62 -17.96 -10.94
N GLN A 393 2.45 -17.33 -10.92
CA GLN A 393 1.24 -17.91 -11.49
C GLN A 393 1.19 -17.69 -13.01
N ASP A 394 1.50 -18.73 -13.76
CA ASP A 394 1.42 -18.71 -15.23
C ASP A 394 -0.02 -18.48 -15.74
N ASP A 395 -1.02 -18.89 -14.96
CA ASP A 395 -2.44 -18.87 -15.37
C ASP A 395 -3.10 -17.48 -15.24
N LEU A 396 -2.47 -16.53 -14.54
CA LEU A 396 -2.99 -15.16 -14.38
C LEU A 396 -2.54 -14.28 -15.54
N ASN A 397 -3.42 -13.51 -16.17
CA ASN A 397 -3.03 -12.47 -17.14
C ASN A 397 -2.19 -11.33 -16.51
N LEU A 398 -1.58 -10.50 -17.36
CA LEU A 398 -0.71 -9.40 -16.94
C LEU A 398 -1.44 -8.41 -16.03
N TRP A 399 -2.72 -8.13 -16.26
CA TRP A 399 -3.49 -7.23 -15.41
C TRP A 399 -3.60 -7.79 -13.99
N ARG A 400 -3.97 -9.07 -13.84
CA ARG A 400 -4.04 -9.75 -12.54
C ARG A 400 -2.69 -9.87 -11.84
N ARG A 401 -1.61 -10.12 -12.58
CA ARG A 401 -0.26 -10.30 -12.02
C ARG A 401 0.41 -9.01 -11.58
N ALA A 402 0.22 -7.92 -12.33
CA ALA A 402 1.03 -6.70 -12.17
C ALA A 402 0.21 -5.45 -11.86
N ALA A 403 -0.97 -5.26 -12.47
CA ALA A 403 -1.72 -4.00 -12.37
C ALA A 403 -2.83 -4.02 -11.31
N CYS A 404 -3.41 -5.19 -11.02
CA CYS A 404 -4.46 -5.34 -10.02
C CYS A 404 -3.85 -5.47 -8.63
N TRP A 405 -4.10 -4.48 -7.77
CA TRP A 405 -3.69 -4.52 -6.37
C TRP A 405 -4.81 -4.01 -5.46
N ASN A 406 -5.07 -4.75 -4.37
CA ASN A 406 -6.03 -4.37 -3.35
C ASN A 406 -5.35 -4.27 -1.98
N SER A 407 -5.51 -3.13 -1.31
CA SER A 407 -4.85 -2.87 -0.02
C SER A 407 -5.30 -3.83 1.08
N GLY A 408 -6.60 -4.09 1.23
CA GLY A 408 -7.13 -5.02 2.21
C GLY A 408 -6.63 -6.44 1.99
N HIS A 409 -6.42 -6.84 0.74
CA HIS A 409 -5.79 -8.10 0.41
C HIS A 409 -4.31 -8.13 0.80
N GLY A 410 -3.49 -7.23 0.25
CA GLY A 410 -2.03 -7.25 0.45
C GLY A 410 -1.61 -6.91 1.87
N GLU A 411 -2.13 -5.82 2.42
CA GLU A 411 -1.81 -5.37 3.78
C GLU A 411 -2.47 -6.26 4.84
N GLY A 412 -3.70 -6.73 4.57
CA GLY A 412 -4.35 -7.71 5.42
C GLY A 412 -3.63 -9.05 5.43
N TRP A 413 -3.07 -9.49 4.30
CA TRP A 413 -2.21 -10.68 4.23
C TRP A 413 -0.97 -10.51 5.09
N ALA A 414 -0.28 -9.36 5.00
CA ALA A 414 0.93 -9.12 5.77
C ALA A 414 0.66 -9.10 7.29
N LEU A 415 -0.45 -8.52 7.74
CA LEU A 415 -0.89 -8.62 9.14
C LEU A 415 -1.29 -10.05 9.54
N TYR A 416 -2.01 -10.75 8.66
CA TYR A 416 -2.34 -12.17 8.85
C TYR A 416 -1.07 -13.02 9.00
N ALA A 417 -0.03 -12.74 8.21
CA ALA A 417 1.27 -13.39 8.29
C ALA A 417 1.97 -13.09 9.63
N GLU A 418 1.93 -11.85 10.13
CA GLU A 418 2.44 -11.51 11.47
C GLU A 418 1.73 -12.35 12.57
N SER A 419 0.41 -12.46 12.49
CA SER A 419 -0.41 -13.30 13.39
C SER A 419 -0.07 -14.79 13.26
N LEU A 420 0.12 -15.29 12.04
CA LEU A 420 0.54 -16.67 11.77
C LEU A 420 1.91 -16.98 12.39
N MET A 421 2.89 -16.07 12.26
CA MET A 421 4.21 -16.26 12.87
C MET A 421 4.15 -16.40 14.39
N ALA A 422 3.21 -15.70 15.02
CA ALA A 422 2.91 -15.91 16.42
C ALA A 422 2.22 -17.26 16.71
N GLU A 423 1.26 -17.69 15.90
CA GLU A 423 0.62 -19.02 16.02
C GLU A 423 1.65 -20.16 15.94
N LEU A 424 2.70 -19.96 15.14
CA LEU A 424 3.80 -20.91 14.92
C LEU A 424 4.93 -20.83 15.97
N GLY A 425 4.83 -19.94 16.96
CA GLY A 425 5.78 -19.82 18.07
C GLY A 425 7.02 -18.94 17.79
N HIS A 426 7.08 -18.24 16.65
CA HIS A 426 8.21 -17.34 16.35
C HIS A 426 8.18 -16.05 17.18
N MET A 427 7.07 -15.78 17.86
CA MET A 427 6.84 -14.60 18.71
C MET A 427 6.64 -14.97 20.20
N ASP A 428 7.11 -16.14 20.64
CA ASP A 428 6.94 -16.61 22.03
C ASP A 428 7.77 -15.81 23.05
N ASP A 429 8.86 -15.20 22.61
CA ASP A 429 9.60 -14.27 23.46
C ASP A 429 8.71 -13.06 23.80
N PRO A 430 8.54 -12.71 25.10
CA PRO A 430 7.58 -11.67 25.49
C PRO A 430 7.93 -10.27 24.96
N GLY A 431 9.20 -9.99 24.64
CA GLY A 431 9.61 -8.73 24.02
C GLY A 431 9.15 -8.66 22.56
N TYR A 432 9.40 -9.72 21.78
CA TYR A 432 8.89 -9.81 20.40
C TYR A 432 7.35 -9.81 20.36
N ARG A 433 6.69 -10.51 21.31
CA ARG A 433 5.23 -10.47 21.45
C ARG A 433 4.72 -9.05 21.75
N MET A 434 5.43 -8.28 22.56
CA MET A 434 5.10 -6.86 22.83
C MET A 434 5.19 -6.02 21.54
N GLY A 435 6.22 -6.24 20.70
CA GLY A 435 6.38 -5.56 19.42
C GLY A 435 5.24 -5.85 18.44
N LEU A 436 4.90 -7.14 18.27
CA LEU A 436 3.74 -7.57 17.48
C LEU A 436 2.45 -6.89 17.97
N LEU A 437 2.20 -6.89 19.27
CA LEU A 437 0.99 -6.26 19.83
C LEU A 437 1.00 -4.74 19.66
N ASP A 438 2.15 -4.06 19.75
CA ASP A 438 2.23 -2.62 19.45
C ASP A 438 1.89 -2.33 17.99
N ALA A 439 2.44 -3.13 17.06
CA ALA A 439 2.13 -3.04 15.64
C ALA A 439 0.64 -3.26 15.36
N GLN A 440 0.04 -4.31 15.91
CA GLN A 440 -1.40 -4.60 15.76
C GLN A 440 -2.27 -3.51 16.40
N LYS A 441 -1.89 -2.99 17.57
CA LYS A 441 -2.63 -1.93 18.25
C LYS A 441 -2.66 -0.64 17.46
N LEU A 442 -1.56 -0.28 16.78
CA LEU A 442 -1.53 0.82 15.82
C LEU A 442 -2.56 0.60 14.70
N ARG A 443 -2.58 -0.58 14.07
CA ARG A 443 -3.51 -0.86 12.96
C ARG A 443 -4.98 -0.93 13.42
N ALA A 444 -5.25 -1.40 14.64
CA ALA A 444 -6.58 -1.30 15.24
C ALA A 444 -6.98 0.16 15.54
N ALA A 445 -6.03 0.96 16.07
CA ALA A 445 -6.26 2.38 16.32
C ALA A 445 -6.52 3.17 15.03
N ARG A 446 -5.90 2.79 13.90
CA ARG A 446 -6.19 3.36 12.56
C ARG A 446 -7.66 3.23 12.21
N VAL A 447 -8.28 2.06 12.44
CA VAL A 447 -9.72 1.84 12.20
C VAL A 447 -10.57 2.84 12.98
N VAL A 448 -10.27 3.02 14.27
CA VAL A 448 -10.99 3.93 15.16
C VAL A 448 -10.87 5.38 14.69
N VAL A 449 -9.65 5.87 14.49
CA VAL A 449 -9.44 7.30 14.24
C VAL A 449 -9.87 7.72 12.83
N ASP A 450 -9.68 6.86 11.84
CA ASP A 450 -10.00 7.15 10.43
C ASP A 450 -11.53 7.21 10.23
N ILE A 451 -12.23 6.13 10.60
CA ILE A 451 -13.70 6.08 10.55
C ILE A 451 -14.27 7.17 11.47
N GLY A 452 -13.74 7.27 12.69
CA GLY A 452 -14.23 8.21 13.70
C GLY A 452 -14.20 9.66 13.23
N LEU A 453 -13.10 10.09 12.62
CA LEU A 453 -12.95 11.43 12.08
C LEU A 453 -13.81 11.66 10.84
N HIS A 454 -13.72 10.79 9.83
CA HIS A 454 -14.37 11.05 8.55
C HIS A 454 -15.90 10.93 8.59
N LEU A 455 -16.45 10.14 9.53
CA LEU A 455 -17.90 10.03 9.76
C LEU A 455 -18.40 10.94 10.89
N GLY A 456 -17.52 11.68 11.57
CA GLY A 456 -17.90 12.54 12.70
C GLY A 456 -18.48 11.75 13.88
N LYS A 457 -17.93 10.56 14.16
CA LYS A 457 -18.38 9.73 15.28
C LYS A 457 -17.96 10.33 16.62
N GLN A 458 -18.66 9.93 17.67
CA GLN A 458 -18.32 10.35 19.04
C GLN A 458 -17.05 9.63 19.49
N MET A 459 -16.18 10.34 20.19
CA MET A 459 -14.99 9.76 20.83
C MET A 459 -15.39 8.82 21.98
N PRO A 460 -14.55 7.82 22.32
CA PRO A 460 -14.90 6.78 23.31
C PRO A 460 -15.14 7.31 24.72
N ASP A 461 -14.51 8.42 25.08
CA ASP A 461 -14.68 9.09 26.37
C ASP A 461 -15.93 9.99 26.43
N GLY A 462 -16.67 10.09 25.32
CA GLY A 462 -17.87 10.90 25.18
C GLY A 462 -17.60 12.41 25.10
N SER A 463 -16.34 12.85 25.02
CA SER A 463 -15.98 14.28 25.13
C SER A 463 -16.31 15.12 23.89
N GLY A 464 -16.58 14.50 22.75
CA GLY A 464 -16.95 15.19 21.52
C GLY A 464 -16.79 14.32 20.28
N ILE A 465 -16.72 14.96 19.12
CA ILE A 465 -16.37 14.34 17.84
C ILE A 465 -14.87 14.40 17.62
N TRP A 466 -14.35 13.51 16.78
CA TRP A 466 -12.94 13.46 16.43
C TRP A 466 -12.46 14.72 15.69
N ASP A 467 -11.25 15.17 16.04
CA ASP A 467 -10.46 16.13 15.28
C ASP A 467 -8.98 15.69 15.23
N LYS A 468 -8.13 16.43 14.48
CA LYS A 468 -6.69 16.15 14.36
C LYS A 468 -5.97 16.07 15.71
N ALA A 469 -6.29 16.96 16.66
CA ALA A 469 -5.59 17.02 17.92
C ALA A 469 -5.92 15.81 18.81
N HIS A 470 -7.19 15.41 18.83
CA HIS A 470 -7.64 14.22 19.55
C HIS A 470 -7.12 12.94 18.89
N MET A 471 -7.13 12.85 17.56
CA MET A 471 -6.50 11.74 16.82
C MET A 471 -5.03 11.57 17.20
N LYS A 472 -4.25 12.67 17.20
CA LYS A 472 -2.84 12.63 17.60
C LYS A 472 -2.66 12.15 19.04
N THR A 473 -3.47 12.67 19.97
CA THR A 473 -3.41 12.27 21.38
C THR A 473 -3.75 10.79 21.54
N TYR A 474 -4.82 10.33 20.90
CA TYR A 474 -5.26 8.93 20.96
C TYR A 474 -4.18 7.98 20.44
N LEU A 475 -3.61 8.25 19.26
CA LEU A 475 -2.54 7.41 18.72
C LEU A 475 -1.28 7.43 19.60
N ARG A 476 -0.92 8.59 20.18
CA ARG A 476 0.22 8.73 21.12
C ARG A 476 0.04 7.89 22.39
N GLU A 477 -1.19 7.76 22.87
CA GLU A 477 -1.53 6.96 24.06
C GLU A 477 -1.51 5.46 23.78
N HIS A 478 -1.80 5.06 22.54
CA HIS A 478 -1.99 3.66 22.16
C HIS A 478 -0.82 3.04 21.40
N THR A 479 0.24 3.81 21.06
CA THR A 479 1.37 3.31 20.24
C THR A 479 2.73 3.81 20.73
N ALA A 480 3.80 3.08 20.41
CA ALA A 480 5.18 3.47 20.73
C ALA A 480 5.86 4.37 19.68
N MET A 481 5.19 4.66 18.57
CA MET A 481 5.68 5.45 17.43
C MET A 481 6.31 6.80 17.86
N ASP A 482 7.38 7.25 17.21
CA ASP A 482 8.00 8.55 17.50
C ASP A 482 7.12 9.76 17.07
N ASP A 483 7.54 10.99 17.38
CA ASP A 483 6.76 12.21 17.09
C ASP A 483 6.71 12.61 15.62
N ALA A 484 7.76 12.34 14.85
CA ALA A 484 7.81 12.69 13.44
C ALA A 484 6.91 11.74 12.64
N ASN A 485 7.07 10.43 12.86
CA ASN A 485 6.25 9.42 12.21
C ASN A 485 4.77 9.56 12.58
N LEU A 486 4.47 9.86 13.85
CA LEU A 486 3.08 10.09 14.27
C LEU A 486 2.46 11.31 13.57
N ALA A 487 3.22 12.39 13.40
CA ALA A 487 2.72 13.59 12.72
C ALA A 487 2.42 13.31 11.24
N PHE A 488 3.30 12.55 10.57
CA PHE A 488 3.10 12.11 9.19
C PHE A 488 1.86 11.23 9.05
N GLU A 489 1.74 10.20 9.89
CA GLU A 489 0.62 9.25 9.86
C GLU A 489 -0.71 9.93 10.15
N VAL A 490 -0.78 10.86 11.12
CA VAL A 490 -1.99 11.66 11.36
C VAL A 490 -2.37 12.43 10.09
N ASN A 491 -1.42 13.08 9.41
CA ASN A 491 -1.72 13.81 8.18
C ASN A 491 -2.15 12.89 7.05
N ARG A 492 -1.56 11.69 6.95
CA ARG A 492 -1.95 10.63 6.01
C ARG A 492 -3.41 10.24 6.21
N TYR A 493 -3.82 9.92 7.42
CA TYR A 493 -5.20 9.48 7.69
C TYR A 493 -6.20 10.59 7.34
N LEU A 494 -5.91 11.85 7.69
CA LEU A 494 -6.76 12.99 7.32
C LEU A 494 -6.88 13.21 5.80
N GLY A 495 -5.87 12.80 5.02
CA GLY A 495 -5.76 13.08 3.59
C GLY A 495 -6.13 11.92 2.68
N TRP A 496 -6.09 10.70 3.20
CA TRP A 496 -6.25 9.47 2.44
C TRP A 496 -7.30 8.55 3.10
N PRO A 497 -8.58 8.98 3.09
CA PRO A 497 -9.64 8.35 3.86
C PRO A 497 -9.87 6.89 3.45
N GLY A 498 -10.10 6.01 4.42
CA GLY A 498 -10.46 4.62 4.19
C GLY A 498 -9.28 3.69 3.92
N GLN A 499 -8.08 4.21 3.66
CA GLN A 499 -6.89 3.37 3.43
C GLN A 499 -6.33 2.82 4.73
N ALA A 500 -6.23 3.63 5.79
CA ALA A 500 -5.60 3.19 7.04
C ALA A 500 -6.30 2.01 7.74
N PRO A 501 -7.65 1.87 7.69
CA PRO A 501 -8.35 0.70 8.22
C PRO A 501 -8.17 -0.59 7.40
N SER A 502 -7.76 -0.52 6.14
CA SER A 502 -7.70 -1.68 5.24
C SER A 502 -6.80 -2.79 5.78
N TYR A 503 -5.73 -2.43 6.50
CA TYR A 503 -4.81 -3.34 7.16
C TYR A 503 -5.56 -4.28 8.13
N ALA A 504 -6.17 -3.72 9.17
CA ALA A 504 -6.78 -4.50 10.24
C ALA A 504 -8.11 -5.14 9.80
N LEU A 505 -8.88 -4.46 8.95
CA LEU A 505 -10.10 -5.04 8.38
C LEU A 505 -9.78 -6.17 7.39
N GLY A 506 -8.72 -6.01 6.59
CA GLY A 506 -8.19 -7.06 5.72
C GLY A 506 -7.71 -8.26 6.52
N GLU A 507 -6.90 -8.06 7.57
CA GLU A 507 -6.46 -9.13 8.49
C GLU A 507 -7.68 -9.90 9.06
N ARG A 508 -8.70 -9.16 9.53
CA ARG A 508 -9.95 -9.73 10.04
C ARG A 508 -10.62 -10.63 9.00
N LEU A 509 -10.74 -10.16 7.76
CA LEU A 509 -11.35 -10.92 6.66
C LEU A 509 -10.52 -12.15 6.27
N TRP A 510 -9.19 -12.05 6.25
CA TRP A 510 -8.29 -13.19 6.03
C TRP A 510 -8.48 -14.28 7.09
N HIS A 511 -8.52 -13.91 8.37
CA HIS A 511 -8.77 -14.86 9.46
C HIS A 511 -10.16 -15.51 9.38
N GLN A 512 -11.19 -14.73 9.03
CA GLN A 512 -12.55 -15.26 8.85
C GLN A 512 -12.62 -16.26 7.69
N THR A 513 -12.06 -15.91 6.52
CA THR A 513 -12.04 -16.79 5.36
C THR A 513 -11.25 -18.07 5.64
N ARG A 514 -10.08 -17.98 6.29
CA ARG A 514 -9.32 -19.17 6.72
C ARG A 514 -10.16 -20.04 7.66
N ALA A 515 -10.76 -19.46 8.69
CA ALA A 515 -11.51 -20.22 9.68
C ALA A 515 -12.67 -21.01 9.04
N ASP A 516 -13.37 -20.40 8.09
CA ASP A 516 -14.47 -21.05 7.38
C ASP A 516 -13.98 -22.11 6.39
N ALA A 517 -12.90 -21.87 5.66
CA ALA A 517 -12.30 -22.85 4.74
C ALA A 517 -11.82 -24.11 5.50
N LEU A 518 -11.19 -23.91 6.67
CA LEU A 518 -10.77 -25.00 7.55
C LEU A 518 -11.98 -25.76 8.11
N ALA A 519 -13.09 -25.08 8.41
CA ALA A 519 -14.34 -25.72 8.83
C ALA A 519 -14.98 -26.55 7.71
N GLN A 520 -14.73 -26.22 6.43
CA GLN A 520 -15.11 -27.03 5.26
C GLN A 520 -14.14 -28.21 4.98
N GLY A 521 -13.04 -28.31 5.72
CA GLY A 521 -12.11 -29.44 5.67
C GLY A 521 -10.79 -29.17 4.97
N MET A 522 -10.53 -27.93 4.55
CA MET A 522 -9.25 -27.52 3.97
C MET A 522 -8.15 -27.50 5.05
N SER A 523 -6.95 -27.96 4.71
CA SER A 523 -5.77 -27.77 5.57
C SER A 523 -5.25 -26.32 5.49
N PRO A 524 -4.52 -25.81 6.51
CA PRO A 524 -3.92 -24.48 6.45
C PRO A 524 -3.05 -24.25 5.20
N LYS A 525 -2.24 -25.25 4.84
CA LYS A 525 -1.36 -25.21 3.67
C LYS A 525 -2.14 -25.13 2.35
N GLU A 526 -3.23 -25.89 2.22
CA GLU A 526 -4.11 -25.81 1.03
C GLU A 526 -4.76 -24.43 0.93
N PHE A 527 -5.21 -23.86 2.06
CA PHE A 527 -5.77 -22.51 2.10
C PHE A 527 -4.76 -21.46 1.63
N HIS A 528 -3.54 -21.49 2.17
CA HIS A 528 -2.49 -20.56 1.75
C HIS A 528 -2.13 -20.70 0.28
N ALA A 529 -1.99 -21.94 -0.22
CA ALA A 529 -1.66 -22.19 -1.61
C ALA A 529 -2.75 -21.67 -2.56
N GLN A 530 -4.02 -21.97 -2.29
CA GLN A 530 -5.12 -21.53 -3.13
C GLN A 530 -5.32 -20.02 -3.07
N ALA A 531 -5.28 -19.42 -1.88
CA ALA A 531 -5.53 -18.00 -1.72
C ALA A 531 -4.43 -17.13 -2.35
N LEU A 532 -3.15 -17.52 -2.21
CA LEU A 532 -2.05 -16.79 -2.83
C LEU A 532 -1.98 -16.97 -4.35
N ALA A 533 -2.44 -18.11 -4.87
CA ALA A 533 -2.49 -18.37 -6.32
C ALA A 533 -3.50 -17.46 -7.05
N LEU A 534 -4.43 -16.82 -6.34
CA LEU A 534 -5.38 -15.89 -6.96
C LEU A 534 -4.76 -14.52 -7.26
N GLY A 535 -3.56 -14.22 -6.77
CA GLY A 535 -2.98 -12.89 -6.84
C GLY A 535 -3.75 -11.88 -5.98
N SER A 536 -3.48 -10.58 -6.15
CA SER A 536 -4.19 -9.57 -5.35
C SER A 536 -5.58 -9.28 -5.90
N ILE A 537 -6.61 -9.65 -5.15
CA ILE A 537 -8.02 -9.47 -5.51
C ILE A 537 -8.84 -8.87 -4.36
N PRO A 538 -10.03 -8.29 -4.62
CA PRO A 538 -10.94 -7.82 -3.58
C PRO A 538 -11.26 -8.93 -2.57
N MET A 539 -11.27 -8.58 -1.27
CA MET A 539 -11.48 -9.54 -0.18
C MET A 539 -12.81 -10.29 -0.26
N SER A 540 -13.87 -9.64 -0.77
CA SER A 540 -15.17 -10.28 -1.00
C SER A 540 -15.07 -11.42 -2.02
N ILE A 541 -14.39 -11.19 -3.14
CA ILE A 541 -14.19 -12.17 -4.21
C ILE A 541 -13.25 -13.28 -3.74
N LEU A 542 -12.16 -12.95 -3.03
CA LEU A 542 -11.28 -13.96 -2.43
C LEU A 542 -12.06 -14.94 -1.57
N ARG A 543 -12.93 -14.41 -0.70
CA ARG A 543 -13.75 -15.24 0.19
C ARG A 543 -14.71 -16.12 -0.58
N GLU A 544 -15.38 -15.59 -1.60
CA GLU A 544 -16.28 -16.36 -2.44
C GLU A 544 -15.55 -17.47 -3.19
N THR A 545 -14.42 -17.17 -3.83
CA THR A 545 -13.62 -18.15 -4.58
C THR A 545 -13.06 -19.26 -3.70
N ILE A 546 -12.65 -18.98 -2.46
CA ILE A 546 -12.08 -19.99 -1.57
C ILE A 546 -13.14 -20.89 -0.92
N LEU A 547 -14.37 -20.40 -0.75
CA LEU A 547 -15.43 -21.11 -0.02
C LEU A 547 -16.43 -21.83 -0.94
N ASN A 548 -16.34 -21.63 -2.25
CA ASN A 548 -17.05 -22.37 -3.29
C ASN A 548 -16.23 -23.57 -3.74
#